data_AF-A0A3S0UAW1-F1
#
_entry.id   AF-A0A3S0UAW1-F1
#
_cell.length_a   1.000
_cell.length_b   1.000
_cell.length_c   1.000
_cell.angle_alpha   90.00
_cell.angle_beta   90.00
_cell.angle_gamma   90.00
#
_symmetry.space_group_name_H-M   'P 1'
#
loop_
_entity.id
_entity.type
_entity.pdbx_description
1 polymer ?
#
loop_
_entity_poly.entity_id
_entity_poly.type
_entity_poly.pdbx_seq_one_letter_code
_entity_poly.pdbx_strand_id
1 'polypeptide(L)'
;MKVVTTAALLGASMLAFTATTASADIVCNGDGDCWHVKERHKYTPDLHLRIHPDSWKWRDSDATHYRWREHEGRGYWRGGVWVDL
;
A
#
# COMPACT_ATOMS: atom_id res chain seq x y z
N MET A 1 -5.30 -11.54 -61.05
CA MET A 1 -6.05 -12.66 -60.45
C MET A 1 -5.96 -12.52 -58.94
N LYS A 2 -7.10 -12.51 -58.25
CA LYS A 2 -7.23 -12.46 -56.80
C LYS A 2 -6.79 -13.80 -56.20
N VAL A 3 -5.97 -13.76 -55.15
CA VAL A 3 -6.05 -14.77 -54.08
C VAL A 3 -6.11 -13.99 -52.77
N VAL A 4 -7.28 -14.05 -52.15
CA VAL A 4 -7.57 -13.57 -50.79
C VAL A 4 -7.12 -14.67 -49.84
N THR A 5 -6.43 -14.34 -48.75
CA THR A 5 -6.56 -15.08 -47.50
C THR A 5 -6.30 -14.16 -46.32
N THR A 6 -7.41 -13.89 -45.65
CA THR A 6 -7.65 -13.16 -44.41
C THR A 6 -6.93 -13.79 -43.21
N ALA A 7 -6.86 -13.00 -42.12
CA ALA A 7 -6.47 -13.32 -40.73
C ALA A 7 -5.01 -12.95 -40.43
N ALA A 8 -4.68 -11.72 -40.03
CA ALA A 8 -5.09 -11.04 -38.80
C ALA A 8 -5.10 -12.01 -37.61
N LEU A 9 -4.05 -11.95 -36.79
CA LEU A 9 -4.10 -12.08 -35.33
C LEU A 9 -2.75 -11.61 -34.81
N LEU A 10 -2.70 -10.30 -34.54
CA LEU A 10 -1.72 -9.68 -33.65
C LEU A 10 -1.77 -10.46 -32.34
N GLY A 11 -0.68 -11.16 -32.00
CA GLY A 11 -0.54 -11.83 -30.71
C GLY A 11 -0.46 -10.81 -29.59
N ALA A 12 -1.60 -10.28 -29.16
CA ALA A 12 -1.71 -9.45 -27.97
C ALA A 12 -1.60 -10.37 -26.75
N SER A 13 -0.39 -10.49 -26.21
CA SER A 13 -0.17 -11.06 -24.88
C SER A 13 -0.92 -10.21 -23.86
N MET A 14 -2.11 -10.66 -23.47
CA MET A 14 -2.83 -10.09 -22.34
C MET A 14 -2.12 -10.53 -21.06
N LEU A 15 -1.18 -9.71 -20.59
CA LEU A 15 -0.69 -9.81 -19.22
C LEU A 15 -1.88 -9.44 -18.34
N ALA A 16 -2.59 -10.45 -17.83
CA ALA A 16 -3.55 -10.26 -16.76
C ALA A 16 -2.75 -9.85 -15.52
N PHE A 17 -2.61 -8.54 -15.32
CA PHE A 17 -2.16 -8.00 -14.04
C PHE A 17 -3.24 -8.34 -13.03
N THR A 18 -3.05 -9.44 -12.31
CA THR A 18 -3.76 -9.66 -11.06
C THR A 18 -3.24 -8.59 -10.11
N ALA A 19 -3.87 -7.42 -10.12
CA ALA A 19 -3.75 -6.47 -9.04
C ALA A 19 -4.36 -7.18 -7.83
N THR A 20 -3.55 -7.95 -7.11
CA THR A 20 -3.88 -8.31 -5.75
C THR A 20 -4.04 -6.97 -5.05
N THR A 21 -5.28 -6.59 -4.77
CA THR A 21 -5.56 -5.59 -3.74
C THR A 21 -5.09 -6.24 -2.45
N ALA A 22 -3.78 -6.24 -2.22
CA ALA A 22 -3.21 -6.60 -0.94
C ALA A 22 -3.95 -5.70 0.02
N SER A 23 -4.80 -6.27 0.86
CA SER A 23 -5.55 -5.50 1.84
C SER A 23 -4.50 -4.86 2.72
N ALA A 24 -4.18 -3.59 2.44
CA ALA A 24 -3.18 -2.89 3.19
C ALA A 24 -3.83 -2.38 4.46
N ASP A 25 -3.22 -2.60 5.62
CA ASP A 25 -3.62 -1.81 6.77
C ASP A 25 -2.82 -0.51 6.76
N ILE A 26 -3.43 0.54 7.27
CA ILE A 26 -2.76 1.81 7.54
C ILE A 26 -2.30 1.77 8.99
N VAL A 27 -1.02 1.91 9.22
CA VAL A 27 -0.44 2.02 10.56
C VAL A 27 -0.04 3.47 10.79
N CYS A 28 -0.45 4.04 11.93
CA CYS A 28 -0.07 5.38 12.34
C CYS A 28 0.62 5.35 13.71
N ASN A 29 1.72 6.09 13.85
CA ASN A 29 2.40 6.27 15.14
C ASN A 29 1.87 7.51 15.90
N GLY A 30 2.39 7.74 17.11
CA GLY A 30 2.06 8.92 17.92
C GLY A 30 2.59 10.24 17.36
N ASP A 31 3.63 10.19 16.51
CA ASP A 31 4.23 11.35 15.86
C ASP A 31 3.41 11.82 14.66
N GLY A 32 2.34 11.11 14.29
CA GLY A 32 1.47 11.42 13.15
C GLY A 32 1.99 10.88 11.81
N ASP A 33 3.04 10.06 11.81
CA ASP A 33 3.46 9.34 10.60
C ASP A 33 2.54 8.14 10.39
N CYS A 34 1.95 8.06 9.19
CA CYS A 34 1.11 6.96 8.75
C CYS A 34 1.72 6.28 7.52
N TRP A 35 1.62 4.95 7.43
CA TRP A 35 2.16 4.16 6.33
C TRP A 35 1.30 2.95 6.05
N HIS A 36 1.35 2.44 4.81
CA HIS A 36 0.64 1.24 4.43
C HIS A 36 1.49 0.00 4.72
N VAL A 37 0.85 -1.07 5.19
CA VAL A 37 1.47 -2.40 5.35
C VAL A 37 0.67 -3.44 4.59
N LYS A 38 1.36 -4.26 3.79
CA LYS A 38 0.72 -5.30 2.97
C LYS A 38 0.25 -6.50 3.80
N GLU A 39 0.80 -6.68 5.00
CA GLU A 39 0.47 -7.78 5.91
C GLU A 39 0.38 -7.27 7.36
N ARG A 40 -0.55 -7.79 8.14
CA ARG A 40 -0.63 -7.49 9.59
C ARG A 40 0.57 -8.05 10.33
N HIS A 41 1.44 -7.17 10.76
CA HIS A 41 2.54 -7.53 11.65
C HIS A 41 2.09 -7.50 13.11
N LYS A 42 2.68 -8.37 13.93
CA LYS A 42 2.53 -8.31 15.39
C LYS A 42 3.47 -7.24 15.92
N TYR A 43 2.94 -6.04 16.14
CA TYR A 43 3.65 -4.98 16.82
C TYR A 43 3.58 -5.18 18.33
N THR A 44 4.65 -4.81 19.03
CA THR A 44 4.65 -4.80 20.48
C THR A 44 3.83 -3.61 21.01
N PRO A 45 3.04 -3.76 22.08
CA PRO A 45 2.14 -2.70 22.56
C PRO A 45 2.83 -1.39 22.97
N ASP A 46 4.11 -1.43 23.34
CA ASP A 46 4.93 -0.28 23.73
C ASP A 46 5.21 0.69 22.58
N LEU A 47 4.98 0.27 21.33
CA LEU A 47 5.12 1.16 20.16
C LEU A 47 3.94 2.11 20.00
N HIS A 48 2.82 1.88 20.72
CA HIS A 48 1.61 2.72 20.68
C HIS A 48 1.08 3.00 19.27
N LEU A 49 1.22 2.02 18.37
CA LEU A 49 0.75 2.12 16.98
C LEU A 49 -0.76 1.94 16.88
N ARG A 50 -1.41 2.72 16.02
CA ARG A 50 -2.81 2.56 15.64
C ARG A 50 -2.88 1.89 14.28
N ILE A 51 -3.65 0.81 14.18
CA ILE A 51 -3.84 0.06 12.94
C ILE A 51 -5.28 0.33 12.46
N HIS A 52 -5.40 0.75 11.21
CA HIS A 52 -6.63 1.06 10.54
C HIS A 52 -6.76 0.23 9.26
N PRO A 53 -7.98 -0.08 8.79
CA PRO A 53 -8.16 -0.70 7.48
C PRO A 53 -7.75 0.27 6.35
N ASP A 54 -7.43 -0.26 5.16
CA ASP A 54 -7.08 0.50 3.95
C ASP A 54 -8.05 1.64 3.60
N SER A 55 -9.34 1.46 3.92
CA SER A 55 -10.38 2.44 3.62
C SER A 55 -10.42 3.62 4.59
N TRP A 56 -9.64 3.57 5.67
CA TRP A 56 -9.62 4.63 6.68
C TRP A 56 -8.97 5.90 6.14
N LYS A 57 -9.56 7.01 6.53
CA LYS A 57 -9.05 8.35 6.25
C LYS A 57 -9.15 9.16 7.53
N TRP A 58 -8.12 9.96 7.81
CA TRP A 58 -8.23 10.96 8.87
C TRP A 58 -9.20 12.07 8.46
N ARG A 59 -9.65 12.85 9.45
CA ARG A 59 -10.56 13.98 9.22
C ARG A 59 -9.75 15.20 8.76
N ASP A 60 -10.39 16.14 8.09
CA ASP A 60 -9.75 17.39 7.66
C ASP A 60 -9.15 18.18 8.84
N SER A 61 -9.76 18.09 10.02
CA SER A 61 -9.24 18.70 11.26
C SER A 61 -7.87 18.15 11.68
N ASP A 62 -7.52 16.95 11.22
CA ASP A 62 -6.33 16.22 11.62
C ASP A 62 -5.24 16.27 10.54
N ALA A 63 -5.51 16.95 9.41
CA ALA A 63 -4.62 17.00 8.25
C ALA A 63 -3.28 17.70 8.53
N THR A 64 -3.18 18.50 9.58
CA THR A 64 -1.91 19.11 10.03
C THR A 64 -1.10 18.19 10.93
N HIS A 65 -1.75 17.23 11.58
CA HIS A 65 -1.11 16.29 12.48
C HIS A 65 -0.56 15.07 11.72
N TYR A 66 -1.36 14.51 10.81
CA TYR A 66 -0.99 13.31 10.07
C TYR A 66 -0.23 13.59 8.78
N ARG A 67 0.66 12.67 8.42
CA ARG A 67 1.41 12.68 7.16
C ARG A 67 1.67 11.26 6.68
N TRP A 68 1.61 11.07 5.37
CA TRP A 68 1.97 9.80 4.75
C TRP A 68 3.49 9.64 4.68
N ARG A 69 3.99 8.46 5.04
CA ARG A 69 5.39 8.04 4.90
C ARG A 69 5.45 6.60 4.42
N GLU A 70 5.51 6.40 3.11
CA GLU A 70 5.60 5.06 2.56
C GLU A 70 6.99 4.46 2.74
N HIS A 71 7.03 3.17 3.09
CA HIS A 71 8.24 2.37 3.11
C HIS A 71 7.88 0.91 2.80
N GLU A 72 8.73 0.22 2.04
CA GLU A 72 8.55 -1.19 1.73
C GLU A 72 9.19 -2.08 2.79
N GLY A 73 8.65 -3.28 3.02
CA GLY A 73 9.19 -4.23 3.98
C GLY A 73 8.50 -4.21 5.35
N ARG A 74 9.13 -4.86 6.33
CA ARG A 74 8.56 -5.09 7.67
C ARG A 74 9.22 -4.14 8.64
N GLY A 75 8.43 -3.26 9.25
CA GLY A 75 8.99 -2.24 10.14
C GLY A 75 7.97 -1.20 10.60
N TYR A 76 8.47 -0.15 11.21
CA TYR A 76 7.67 0.98 11.68
C TYR A 76 8.45 2.30 11.67
N TRP A 77 7.74 3.41 11.58
CA TRP A 77 8.31 4.75 11.73
C TRP A 77 8.41 5.16 13.19
N ARG A 78 9.57 5.68 13.60
CA ARG A 78 9.80 6.29 14.93
C ARG A 78 10.71 7.51 14.80
N GLY A 79 10.26 8.68 15.24
CA GLY A 79 11.08 9.90 15.17
C GLY A 79 11.55 10.24 13.76
N GLY A 80 10.74 9.94 12.74
CA GLY A 80 11.08 10.19 11.33
C GLY A 80 12.09 9.23 10.70
N VAL A 81 12.42 8.11 11.35
CA VAL A 81 13.30 7.06 10.83
C VAL A 81 12.53 5.73 10.75
N TRP A 82 12.77 4.96 9.68
CA TRP A 82 12.25 3.61 9.54
C TRP A 82 13.07 2.61 10.36
N VAL A 83 12.38 1.74 11.11
CA VAL A 83 12.98 0.69 11.92
C VAL A 83 12.48 -0.66 11.43
N ASP A 84 13.38 -1.50 10.92
CA ASP A 84 13.06 -2.85 10.45
C ASP A 84 12.71 -3.83 11.59
N LEU A 85 11.85 -4.81 11.29
CA LEU A 85 11.33 -5.85 12.19
C LEU A 85 11.67 -7.28 11.76
#